data_AF-A0AAN5VNX2-F1
#
_entry.id   AF-A0AAN5VNX2-F1
#
_cell.length_a   1.000
_cell.length_b   1.000
_cell.length_c   1.000
_cell.angle_alpha   90.00
_cell.angle_beta   90.00
_cell.angle_gamma   90.00
#
_symmetry.space_group_name_H-M   'P 1'
#
loop_
_entity.id
_entity.type
_entity.pdbx_description
1 polymer ?
#
loop_
_entity_poly.entity_id
_entity_poly.type
_entity_poly.pdbx_seq_one_letter_code
_entity_poly.pdbx_strand_id
1 'polypeptide(L)'
;MNFKMIANIPGSWTVQKQFEKVLEEILELKEAIALDDNKKILEEGLDVFQAILTLFKIIGIHNIREGLKEHNKKLRRRKWKLEKID
;
A
#
# COMPACT_ATOMS: atom_id res chain seq x y z
N MET A 1 0.84 -10.55 10.94
CA MET A 1 1.13 -10.26 9.51
C MET A 1 2.50 -10.75 8.99
N ASN A 2 2.51 -11.76 8.10
CA ASN A 2 3.66 -12.25 7.33
C ASN A 2 3.61 -11.74 5.87
N PHE A 3 3.44 -10.42 5.70
CA PHE A 3 3.38 -9.78 4.38
C PHE A 3 4.80 -9.58 3.83
N LYS A 4 5.03 -9.89 2.55
CA LYS A 4 6.35 -9.83 1.90
C LYS A 4 6.33 -8.84 0.75
N MET A 5 7.34 -7.99 0.67
CA MET A 5 7.51 -7.04 -0.44
C MET A 5 8.12 -7.70 -1.67
N ILE A 6 7.84 -7.14 -2.85
CA ILE A 6 8.51 -7.53 -4.10
C ILE A 6 10.04 -7.39 -3.96
N ALA A 7 10.74 -8.50 -4.17
CA ALA A 7 12.19 -8.58 -4.04
C ALA A 7 12.93 -7.93 -5.22
N ASN A 8 12.45 -8.14 -6.45
CA ASN A 8 13.13 -7.70 -7.67
C ASN A 8 12.20 -6.78 -8.48
N ILE A 9 12.55 -5.51 -8.56
CA ILE A 9 11.86 -4.54 -9.43
C ILE A 9 12.67 -4.46 -10.72
N PRO A 10 12.07 -4.62 -11.91
CA PRO A 10 12.79 -4.51 -13.16
C PRO A 10 13.49 -3.15 -13.29
N GLY A 11 14.73 -3.12 -13.80
CA GLY A 11 15.49 -1.87 -13.93
C GLY A 11 14.87 -0.83 -14.87
N SER A 12 13.93 -1.24 -15.72
CA SER A 12 13.17 -0.36 -16.63
C SER A 12 11.94 0.31 -15.98
N TRP A 13 11.69 0.01 -14.69
CA TRP A 13 10.58 0.56 -13.94
C TRP A 13 10.94 1.95 -13.40
N THR A 14 10.22 2.96 -13.86
CA THR A 14 10.40 4.34 -13.41
C THR A 14 9.45 4.66 -12.26
N VAL A 15 9.73 5.73 -11.52
CA VAL A 15 8.79 6.29 -10.53
C VAL A 15 7.42 6.56 -11.16
N GLN A 16 7.41 7.12 -12.38
CA GLN A 16 6.17 7.42 -13.11
C GLN A 16 5.35 6.16 -13.41
N LYS A 17 5.99 5.12 -13.96
CA LYS A 17 5.31 3.84 -14.23
C LYS A 17 4.77 3.18 -12.97
N GLN A 18 5.51 3.28 -11.86
CA GLN A 18 5.02 2.74 -10.60
C GLN A 18 3.87 3.57 -10.02
N PHE A 19 3.87 4.88 -10.21
CA PHE A 19 2.74 5.72 -9.82
C PHE A 19 1.49 5.40 -10.67
N GLU A 20 1.65 5.16 -11.97
CA GLU A 20 0.57 4.67 -12.83
C GLU A 20 0.01 3.34 -12.32
N LYS A 21 0.88 2.41 -11.90
CA LYS A 21 0.42 1.15 -11.28
C LYS A 21 -0.35 1.40 -9.98
N VAL A 22 0.10 2.31 -9.11
CA VAL A 22 -0.67 2.69 -7.90
C VAL A 22 -2.08 3.20 -8.26
N LEU A 23 -2.22 3.98 -9.34
CA LEU A 23 -3.52 4.46 -9.78
C LEU A 23 -4.41 3.34 -10.34
N GLU A 24 -3.81 2.41 -11.08
CA GLU A 24 -4.49 1.20 -11.59
C GLU A 24 -5.12 0.40 -10.44
N GLU A 25 -4.33 0.05 -9.41
CA GLU A 25 -4.83 -0.73 -8.26
C GLU A 25 -5.96 0.01 -7.50
N ILE A 26 -5.89 1.36 -7.43
CA ILE A 26 -6.94 2.16 -6.80
C ILE A 26 -8.25 2.10 -7.61
N LEU A 27 -8.17 2.07 -8.94
CA LEU A 27 -9.34 1.93 -9.80
C LEU A 27 -9.95 0.53 -9.67
N GLU A 28 -9.13 -0.52 -9.65
CA GLU A 28 -9.59 -1.90 -9.43
C GLU A 28 -10.26 -2.07 -8.07
N LEU A 29 -9.67 -1.51 -7.00
CA LEU A 29 -10.28 -1.48 -5.67
C LEU A 29 -11.63 -0.74 -5.67
N LYS A 30 -11.72 0.41 -6.37
CA LYS A 30 -12.96 1.16 -6.48
C LYS A 30 -14.04 0.35 -7.18
N GLU A 31 -13.69 -0.37 -8.25
CA GLU A 31 -14.61 -1.24 -8.97
C GLU A 31 -15.09 -2.40 -8.09
N ALA A 32 -14.18 -3.05 -7.35
CA ALA A 32 -14.51 -4.12 -6.42
C ALA A 32 -15.50 -3.66 -5.33
N ILE A 33 -15.32 -2.44 -4.79
CA ILE A 33 -16.25 -1.83 -3.84
C ILE A 33 -17.62 -1.58 -4.49
N ALA A 34 -17.65 -1.08 -5.72
CA ALA A 34 -18.90 -0.79 -6.42
C ALA A 34 -19.72 -2.07 -6.72
N LEU A 35 -19.05 -3.21 -6.81
CA LEU A 35 -19.66 -4.53 -7.04
C LEU A 35 -19.97 -5.30 -5.74
N ASP A 36 -19.63 -4.75 -4.57
CA ASP A 36 -19.76 -5.41 -3.26
C ASP A 36 -19.05 -6.80 -3.19
N ASP A 37 -17.98 -6.97 -3.95
CA ASP A 37 -17.20 -8.20 -3.98
C ASP A 37 -16.12 -8.17 -2.90
N ASN A 38 -16.47 -8.62 -1.69
CA ASN A 38 -15.57 -8.64 -0.53
C ASN A 38 -14.25 -9.37 -0.77
N LYS A 39 -14.23 -10.40 -1.63
CA LYS A 39 -12.99 -11.12 -1.94
C LYS A 39 -12.07 -10.23 -2.78
N LYS A 40 -12.63 -9.60 -3.81
CA LYS A 40 -11.88 -8.66 -4.66
C LYS A 40 -11.46 -7.41 -3.91
N ILE A 41 -12.30 -6.87 -3.03
CA ILE A 41 -11.94 -5.72 -2.19
C ILE A 41 -10.67 -6.00 -1.38
N LEU A 42 -10.56 -7.20 -0.79
CA LEU A 42 -9.36 -7.58 -0.05
C LEU A 42 -8.13 -7.73 -0.95
N GLU A 43 -8.30 -8.38 -2.11
CA GLU A 43 -7.24 -8.57 -3.12
C GLU A 43 -6.67 -7.23 -3.59
N GLU A 44 -7.52 -6.39 -4.20
CA GLU A 44 -7.09 -5.11 -4.76
C GLU A 44 -6.61 -4.14 -3.66
N GLY A 45 -7.16 -4.24 -2.45
CA GLY A 45 -6.69 -3.47 -1.31
C GLY A 45 -5.25 -3.82 -0.89
N LEU A 46 -4.89 -5.10 -0.97
CA LEU A 46 -3.51 -5.55 -0.73
C LEU A 46 -2.59 -5.18 -1.89
N ASP A 47 -3.09 -5.16 -3.12
CA ASP A 47 -2.30 -4.76 -4.28
C ASP A 47 -1.99 -3.26 -4.29
N VAL A 48 -2.93 -2.39 -3.88
CA VAL A 48 -2.66 -0.97 -3.59
C VAL A 48 -1.52 -0.84 -2.56
N PHE A 49 -1.57 -1.62 -1.48
CA PHE A 49 -0.54 -1.58 -0.45
C PHE A 49 0.83 -2.02 -1.00
N GLN A 50 0.86 -3.10 -1.79
CA GLN A 50 2.08 -3.57 -2.45
C GLN A 50 2.63 -2.55 -3.44
N ALA A 51 1.78 -1.89 -4.23
CA ALA A 51 2.18 -0.89 -5.21
C ALA A 51 2.81 0.35 -4.55
N ILE A 52 2.29 0.80 -3.40
CA ILE A 52 2.87 1.90 -2.62
C ILE A 52 4.24 1.49 -2.03
N LEU A 53 4.34 0.28 -1.48
CA LEU A 53 5.61 -0.22 -0.93
C LEU A 53 6.69 -0.38 -2.02
N THR A 54 6.29 -0.81 -3.21
CA THR A 54 7.16 -0.86 -4.40
C THR A 54 7.60 0.54 -4.82
N LEU A 55 6.70 1.54 -4.80
CA LEU A 55 7.03 2.94 -5.07
C LEU A 55 8.08 3.47 -4.10
N PHE A 56 7.93 3.22 -2.80
CA PHE A 56 8.94 3.58 -1.79
C PHE A 56 10.31 2.96 -2.10
N LYS A 57 10.33 1.69 -2.49
CA LYS A 57 11.57 1.00 -2.86
C LYS A 57 12.26 1.63 -4.08
N ILE A 58 11.50 2.02 -5.11
CA ILE A 58 12.04 2.69 -6.31
C ILE A 58 12.62 4.06 -5.96
N ILE A 59 11.97 4.81 -5.07
CA ILE A 59 12.41 6.14 -4.65
C ILE A 59 13.58 6.09 -3.64
N GLY A 60 13.88 4.92 -3.07
CA GLY A 60 14.94 4.76 -2.06
C GLY A 60 14.48 5.04 -0.61
N ILE A 61 13.18 4.95 -0.35
CA ILE A 61 12.60 5.05 1.00
C ILE A 61 12.63 3.67 1.65
N HIS A 62 13.46 3.50 2.68
CA HIS A 62 13.67 2.21 3.33
C HIS A 62 13.22 2.16 4.80
N ASN A 63 12.97 3.29 5.43
CA ASN A 63 12.61 3.40 6.85
C ASN A 63 11.11 3.19 7.13
N ILE A 64 10.47 2.25 6.43
CA ILE A 64 9.02 2.00 6.51
C ILE A 64 8.55 1.75 7.95
N ARG A 65 9.32 0.99 8.73
CA ARG A 65 9.01 0.71 10.14
C ARG A 65 8.93 1.98 10.99
N GLU A 66 9.82 2.94 10.76
CA GLU A 66 9.82 4.21 11.48
C GLU A 66 8.67 5.09 10.99
N GLY A 67 8.46 5.17 9.68
CA GLY A 67 7.32 5.86 9.08
C GLY A 67 5.96 5.37 9.63
N LEU A 68 5.80 4.06 9.82
CA LEU A 68 4.60 3.49 10.45
C LEU A 68 4.44 3.90 11.92
N LYS A 69 5.54 3.96 12.69
CA LYS A 69 5.49 4.45 14.08
C LYS A 69 5.03 5.90 14.14
N GLU A 70 5.58 6.76 13.29
CA GLU A 70 5.20 8.18 13.23
C GLU A 70 3.76 8.36 12.73
N HIS A 71 3.33 7.56 11.75
CA HIS A 71 1.95 7.53 11.29
C HIS A 71 0.99 7.17 12.44
N ASN A 72 1.29 6.12 13.21
CA ASN A 72 0.47 5.72 14.36
C ASN A 72 0.41 6.82 15.44
N LYS A 73 1.52 7.49 15.74
CA LYS A 73 1.53 8.66 16.65
C LYS A 73 0.61 9.76 16.14
N LYS A 74 0.67 10.09 14.84
CA LYS A 74 -0.21 11.08 14.20
C LYS A 74 -1.69 10.72 14.32
N LEU A 75 -2.06 9.45 14.10
CA LEU A 75 -3.44 8.99 14.26
C LEU A 75 -3.93 9.08 15.70
N ARG A 76 -3.10 8.70 16.68
CA ARG A 76 -3.43 8.85 18.12
C ARG A 76 -3.64 10.32 18.50
N ARG A 77 -2.79 11.24 18.01
CA ARG A 77 -2.98 12.69 18.20
C ARG A 77 -4.31 13.20 17.66
N ARG A 78 -4.81 12.58 16.59
CA ARG A 78 -6.13 12.85 16.00
C ARG A 78 -7.28 12.11 16.70
N LYS A 79 -7.01 11.49 17.86
CA LYS A 79 -7.98 10.76 18.69
C LYS A 79 -8.55 9.49 18.04
N TRP A 80 -7.89 8.94 17.03
CA TRP A 80 -8.25 7.62 16.50
C TRP A 80 -7.83 6.51 17.47
N LYS A 81 -8.74 5.57 17.74
CA LYS A 81 -8.42 4.31 18.42
C LYS A 81 -7.72 3.39 17.42
N LEU A 82 -6.57 2.85 17.81
CA LEU A 82 -5.78 1.96 16.95
C LEU A 82 -5.85 0.54 17.47
N GLU A 83 -6.03 -0.40 16.55
CA GLU A 83 -6.08 -1.83 16.82
C GLU A 83 -4.95 -2.53 16.02
N LYS A 84 -4.50 -3.69 16.50
CA LYS A 84 -3.49 -4.46 15.78
C LYS A 84 -4.18 -5.15 14.60
N ILE A 85 -3.50 -5.19 13.47
CA ILE A 85 -3.90 -6.04 12.35
C ILE A 85 -3.38 -7.45 12.67
N ASP A 86 -4.28 -8.44 12.67
CA ASP A 86 -3.93 -9.85 12.87
C ASP A 86 -3.15 -10.40 11.65
#